data_AF-A0A519Q918-F1
#
_entry.id   AF-A0A519Q918-F1
#
_cell.length_a   1.000
_cell.length_b   1.000
_cell.length_c   1.000
_cell.angle_alpha   90.00
_cell.angle_beta   90.00
_cell.angle_gamma   90.00
#
_symmetry.space_group_name_H-M   'P 1'
#
loop_
_entity.id
_entity.type
_entity.pdbx_description
1 polymer ?
#
loop_
_entity_poly.entity_id
_entity_poly.type
_entity_poly.pdbx_seq_one_letter_code
_entity_poly.pdbx_strand_id
1 'polypeptide(L)'
;MKSVAFAAAVATSALGFAAVAAPASAADVEIRHAVARVVVIPEDRSDIAVEIEPGRANLPALTVTRRGGRVRIDGDLGRNAIGDCSDEREGARQPGEGASVDVRGRGRIALADAPLVVVRTPRTVDINADDGAFGSIGRGASSIELGSGG
;
A
#
# COMPACT_ATOMS: atom_id res chain seq x y z
N MET A 1 -71.76 15.64 -36.35
CA MET A 1 -71.26 14.26 -36.10
C MET A 1 -69.80 14.20 -36.50
N LYS A 2 -68.97 13.48 -35.71
CA LYS A 2 -67.53 13.19 -35.87
C LYS A 2 -66.54 14.16 -35.20
N SER A 3 -66.40 13.96 -33.87
CA SER A 3 -65.18 13.61 -33.10
C SER A 3 -63.90 13.36 -33.94
N VAL A 4 -62.66 13.70 -33.54
CA VAL A 4 -61.80 13.13 -32.46
C VAL A 4 -60.49 13.95 -32.50
N ALA A 5 -60.13 14.71 -31.46
CA ALA A 5 -59.27 14.39 -30.29
C ALA A 5 -57.76 14.68 -30.45
N PHE A 6 -57.23 15.29 -29.38
CA PHE A 6 -55.85 15.61 -29.03
C PHE A 6 -54.97 14.36 -28.89
N ALA A 7 -53.65 14.53 -29.15
CA ALA A 7 -52.49 13.90 -28.49
C ALA A 7 -51.32 13.82 -29.50
N ALA A 8 -50.04 13.92 -29.17
CA ALA A 8 -49.28 14.37 -28.01
C ALA A 8 -47.82 14.44 -28.54
N ALA A 9 -47.10 15.51 -28.26
CA ALA A 9 -45.68 15.62 -28.60
C ALA A 9 -44.88 14.68 -27.70
N VAL A 10 -44.28 13.63 -28.29
CA VAL A 10 -43.32 12.76 -27.59
C VAL A 10 -41.95 13.41 -27.66
N ALA A 11 -41.63 14.23 -26.67
CA ALA A 11 -40.26 14.65 -26.39
C ALA A 11 -39.53 13.48 -25.71
N THR A 12 -38.78 12.69 -26.46
CA THR A 12 -37.82 11.73 -25.92
C THR A 12 -36.65 12.50 -25.31
N SER A 13 -36.73 12.76 -24.01
CA SER A 13 -35.60 13.20 -23.19
C SER A 13 -34.62 12.03 -23.05
N ALA A 14 -33.55 12.06 -23.83
CA ALA A 14 -32.38 11.23 -23.58
C ALA A 14 -31.74 11.68 -22.26
N LEU A 15 -32.05 10.98 -21.18
CA LEU A 15 -31.32 11.09 -19.91
C LEU A 15 -29.91 10.54 -20.17
N GLY A 16 -29.00 11.41 -20.57
CA GLY A 16 -27.57 11.13 -20.55
C GLY A 16 -27.15 10.87 -19.11
N PHE A 17 -26.80 9.62 -18.81
CA PHE A 17 -26.08 9.30 -17.59
C PHE A 17 -24.72 10.00 -17.68
N ALA A 18 -24.62 11.18 -17.09
CA ALA A 18 -23.34 11.78 -16.77
C ALA A 18 -22.68 10.86 -15.75
N ALA A 19 -21.75 10.02 -16.22
CA ALA A 19 -20.81 9.34 -15.36
C ALA A 19 -20.02 10.43 -14.63
N VAL A 20 -20.40 10.72 -13.39
CA VAL A 20 -19.59 11.51 -12.47
C VAL A 20 -18.31 10.71 -12.28
N ALA A 21 -17.26 11.07 -13.02
CA ALA A 21 -15.91 10.64 -12.71
C ALA A 21 -15.62 11.20 -11.32
N ALA A 22 -15.80 10.38 -10.28
CA ALA A 22 -15.32 10.70 -8.95
C ALA A 22 -13.83 11.04 -9.10
N PRO A 23 -13.34 12.12 -8.47
CA PRO A 23 -11.92 12.40 -8.49
C PRO A 23 -11.23 11.15 -7.96
N ALA A 24 -10.36 10.56 -8.77
CA ALA A 24 -9.44 9.54 -8.30
C ALA A 24 -8.57 10.23 -7.27
N SER A 25 -8.98 10.23 -6.00
CA SER A 25 -8.09 10.57 -4.91
C SER A 25 -6.99 9.53 -4.98
N ALA A 26 -5.82 9.95 -5.48
CA ALA A 26 -4.64 9.11 -5.49
C ALA A 26 -4.44 8.59 -4.07
N ALA A 27 -4.69 7.29 -3.91
CA ALA A 27 -4.50 6.61 -2.66
C ALA A 27 -2.98 6.41 -2.56
N ASP A 28 -2.37 7.05 -1.57
CA ASP A 28 -0.92 7.04 -1.39
C ASP A 28 -0.58 6.23 -0.13
N VAL A 29 0.31 5.26 -0.25
CA VAL A 29 0.91 4.57 0.90
C VAL A 29 2.39 4.89 0.94
N GLU A 30 2.86 5.40 2.06
CA GLU A 30 4.26 5.78 2.27
C GLU A 30 4.82 5.01 3.46
N ILE A 31 5.90 4.28 3.25
CA ILE A 31 6.61 3.54 4.31
C ILE A 31 7.99 4.15 4.48
N ARG A 32 8.33 4.57 5.70
CA ARG A 32 9.60 5.26 6.01
C ARG A 32 10.28 4.72 7.27
N HIS A 33 11.62 4.72 7.26
CA HIS A 33 12.46 4.39 8.42
C HIS A 33 12.04 3.09 9.12
N ALA A 34 11.70 2.06 8.35
CA ALA A 34 11.03 0.87 8.85
C ALA A 34 11.59 -0.42 8.23
N VAL A 35 11.97 -1.36 9.07
CA VAL A 35 12.21 -2.75 8.66
C VAL A 35 10.94 -3.55 8.91
N ALA A 36 10.27 -4.00 7.86
CA ALA A 36 9.01 -4.74 7.96
C ALA A 36 8.76 -5.60 6.72
N ARG A 37 8.14 -6.76 6.90
CA ARG A 37 7.60 -7.55 5.79
C ARG A 37 6.31 -6.88 5.33
N VAL A 38 6.18 -6.58 4.04
CA VAL A 38 5.01 -5.85 3.52
C VAL A 38 4.26 -6.71 2.52
N VAL A 39 2.97 -6.90 2.75
CA VAL A 39 2.06 -7.57 1.83
C VAL A 39 1.00 -6.59 1.39
N VAL A 40 0.89 -6.38 0.08
CA VAL A 40 -0.11 -5.51 -0.53
C VAL A 40 -1.19 -6.36 -1.15
N ILE A 41 -2.45 -6.09 -0.81
CA ILE A 41 -3.62 -6.81 -1.31
C ILE A 41 -4.56 -5.78 -1.97
N PRO A 42 -4.54 -5.68 -3.31
CA PRO A 42 -5.49 -4.84 -4.03
C PRO A 42 -6.90 -5.44 -3.96
N GLU A 43 -7.89 -4.61 -3.61
CA GLU A 43 -9.28 -5.00 -3.41
C GLU A 43 -10.23 -3.99 -4.08
N ASP A 44 -11.51 -4.38 -4.21
CA ASP A 44 -12.57 -3.48 -4.64
C ASP A 44 -13.06 -2.64 -3.44
N ARG A 45 -12.25 -1.65 -3.08
CA ARG A 45 -12.45 -0.78 -1.91
C ARG A 45 -12.07 0.67 -2.23
N SER A 46 -12.65 1.61 -1.48
CA SER A 46 -12.40 3.05 -1.63
C SER A 46 -11.46 3.62 -0.57
N ASP A 47 -10.97 2.80 0.36
CA ASP A 47 -10.12 3.19 1.48
C ASP A 47 -8.87 2.30 1.57
N ILE A 48 -7.87 2.75 2.31
CA ILE A 48 -6.67 1.97 2.66
C ILE A 48 -6.83 1.41 4.07
N ALA A 49 -6.74 0.09 4.20
CA ALA A 49 -6.65 -0.57 5.50
C ALA A 49 -5.23 -1.08 5.73
N VAL A 50 -4.71 -0.82 6.93
CA VAL A 50 -3.38 -1.27 7.37
C VAL A 50 -3.57 -2.13 8.61
N GLU A 51 -3.00 -3.32 8.56
CA GLU A 51 -2.93 -4.26 9.67
C GLU A 51 -1.44 -4.55 9.95
N ILE A 52 -1.06 -4.52 11.22
CA ILE A 52 0.32 -4.73 11.65
C ILE A 52 0.33 -5.89 12.63
N GLU A 53 1.02 -6.96 12.26
CA GLU A 53 1.35 -8.06 13.14
C GLU A 53 2.77 -7.82 13.71
N PRO A 54 2.93 -7.71 15.04
CA PRO A 54 4.23 -7.49 15.65
C PRO A 54 5.23 -8.60 15.31
N GLY A 55 6.47 -8.18 15.06
CA GLY A 55 7.59 -9.10 14.90
C GLY A 55 8.19 -9.53 16.25
N ARG A 56 9.24 -10.36 16.18
CA ARG A 56 10.06 -10.76 17.33
C ARG A 56 11.37 -9.97 17.42
N ALA A 57 11.71 -9.24 16.36
CA ALA A 57 12.88 -8.38 16.31
C ALA A 57 12.76 -7.20 17.28
N ASN A 58 13.89 -6.74 17.81
CA ASN A 58 13.97 -5.57 18.68
C ASN A 58 13.89 -4.26 17.86
N LEU A 59 12.77 -4.05 17.19
CA LEU A 59 12.47 -2.85 16.37
C LEU A 59 11.46 -1.95 17.10
N PRO A 60 11.48 -0.63 16.86
CA PRO A 60 10.44 0.26 17.35
C PRO A 60 9.05 -0.13 16.81
N ALA A 61 8.01 0.24 17.54
CA ALA A 61 6.63 0.02 17.10
C ALA A 61 6.31 0.91 15.90
N LEU A 62 5.71 0.31 14.87
CA LEU A 62 5.28 1.05 13.68
C LEU A 62 4.14 2.01 14.03
N THR A 63 4.23 3.24 13.54
CA THR A 63 3.21 4.27 13.70
C THR A 63 2.48 4.51 12.40
N VAL A 64 1.14 4.44 12.43
CA VAL A 64 0.29 4.70 11.26
C VAL A 64 -0.35 6.07 11.39
N THR A 65 -0.09 6.94 10.42
CA THR A 65 -0.71 8.28 10.33
C THR A 65 -1.55 8.38 9.06
N ARG A 66 -2.77 8.90 9.18
CA ARG A 66 -3.71 9.09 8.06
C ARG A 66 -4.01 10.56 7.84
N ARG A 67 -3.82 11.05 6.61
CA ARG A 67 -4.10 12.44 6.20
C ARG A 67 -4.71 12.45 4.80
N GLY A 68 -6.01 12.71 4.71
CA GLY A 68 -6.73 12.64 3.44
C GLY A 68 -6.66 11.23 2.84
N GLY A 69 -6.30 11.13 1.55
CA GLY A 69 -6.07 9.86 0.85
C GLY A 69 -4.70 9.22 1.10
N ARG A 70 -3.87 9.80 1.98
CA ARG A 70 -2.50 9.33 2.26
C ARG A 70 -2.41 8.59 3.59
N VAL A 71 -1.76 7.44 3.54
CA VAL A 71 -1.39 6.64 4.71
C VAL A 71 0.13 6.57 4.82
N ARG A 72 0.66 6.99 5.97
CA ARG A 72 2.08 6.93 6.28
C ARG A 72 2.33 5.91 7.39
N ILE A 73 3.29 5.02 7.17
CA ILE A 73 3.78 4.03 8.12
C ILE A 73 5.23 4.37 8.44
N ASP A 74 5.50 4.76 9.68
CA ASP A 74 6.84 5.15 10.14
C ASP A 74 7.36 4.14 11.17
N GLY A 75 8.60 3.68 11.00
CA GLY A 75 9.25 2.71 11.89
C GLY A 75 10.17 3.31 12.94
N ASP A 76 10.29 4.65 13.00
CA ASP A 76 11.05 5.38 14.02
C ASP A 76 12.53 4.94 14.15
N LEU A 77 13.11 4.33 13.10
CA LEU A 77 14.52 3.97 13.11
C LEU A 77 15.43 5.19 12.95
N GLY A 78 14.90 6.31 12.47
CA GLY A 78 15.65 7.50 12.14
C GLY A 78 16.37 7.38 10.79
N ARG A 79 17.08 8.45 10.41
CA ARG A 79 17.80 8.51 9.12
C ARG A 79 19.07 7.67 9.15
N ASN A 80 19.38 7.01 8.04
CA ASN A 80 20.60 6.20 7.85
C ASN A 80 20.79 5.12 8.94
N ALA A 81 19.69 4.66 9.53
CA ALA A 81 19.72 3.64 10.56
C ALA A 81 19.74 2.23 9.97
N ILE A 82 19.46 2.10 8.69
CA ILE A 82 19.45 0.82 8.00
C ILE A 82 20.69 0.76 7.12
N GLY A 83 21.46 -0.30 7.31
CA GLY A 83 22.72 -0.56 6.63
C GLY A 83 22.63 -1.79 5.73
N ASP A 84 23.67 -2.61 5.79
CA ASP A 84 23.86 -3.74 4.88
C ASP A 84 22.68 -4.71 4.88
N CYS A 85 22.27 -5.09 3.67
CA CYS A 85 21.21 -6.07 3.43
C CYS A 85 21.82 -7.35 2.89
N SER A 86 21.16 -8.47 3.19
CA SER A 86 21.42 -9.76 2.57
C SER A 86 20.16 -10.22 1.86
N ASP A 87 20.36 -10.81 0.68
CA ASP A 87 19.28 -11.26 -0.16
C ASP A 87 18.48 -12.40 0.48
N GLU A 88 17.26 -12.56 0.00
CA GLU A 88 16.42 -13.70 0.33
C GLU A 88 17.08 -15.01 -0.11
N ARG A 89 16.82 -16.09 0.63
CA ARG A 89 17.33 -17.41 0.27
C ARG A 89 16.66 -17.89 -1.02
N GLU A 90 17.43 -18.50 -1.92
CA GLU A 90 16.87 -19.18 -3.08
C GLU A 90 15.82 -20.23 -2.68
N GLY A 91 14.62 -20.13 -3.27
CA GLY A 91 13.48 -20.98 -2.93
C GLY A 91 12.74 -20.60 -1.64
N ALA A 92 12.83 -19.34 -1.21
CA ALA A 92 12.01 -18.77 -0.13
C ALA A 92 10.52 -19.10 -0.32
N ARG A 93 9.88 -19.58 0.75
CA ARG A 93 8.44 -19.91 0.78
C ARG A 93 7.59 -18.75 1.28
N GLN A 94 8.23 -17.84 2.02
CA GLN A 94 7.61 -16.63 2.54
C GLN A 94 8.48 -15.40 2.25
N PRO A 95 7.84 -14.22 2.12
CA PRO A 95 8.56 -12.97 1.96
C PRO A 95 9.58 -12.75 3.11
N GLY A 96 10.84 -12.47 2.78
CA GLY A 96 11.93 -12.19 3.72
C GLY A 96 12.61 -13.43 4.31
N GLU A 97 12.33 -14.64 3.79
CA GLU A 97 12.96 -15.86 4.28
C GLU A 97 14.46 -15.91 3.95
N GLY A 98 15.29 -16.00 4.98
CA GLY A 98 16.75 -16.02 4.85
C GLY A 98 17.40 -14.64 4.62
N ALA A 99 16.59 -13.60 4.36
CA ALA A 99 17.07 -12.23 4.29
C ALA A 99 17.33 -11.66 5.69
N SER A 100 18.34 -10.83 5.79
CA SER A 100 18.67 -10.06 7.00
C SER A 100 19.16 -8.67 6.66
N VAL A 101 18.99 -7.74 7.60
CA VAL A 101 19.38 -6.34 7.47
C VAL A 101 20.08 -5.86 8.74
N ASP A 102 21.16 -5.11 8.58
CA ASP A 102 21.87 -4.48 9.69
C ASP A 102 21.18 -3.17 10.07
N VAL A 103 20.80 -3.05 11.34
CA VAL A 103 20.14 -1.87 11.88
C VAL A 103 21.02 -1.23 12.95
N ARG A 104 21.36 0.04 12.76
CA ARG A 104 22.22 0.81 13.65
C ARG A 104 21.66 0.82 15.07
N GLY A 105 22.48 0.39 16.03
CA GLY A 105 22.08 0.29 17.44
C GLY A 105 21.16 -0.89 17.77
N ARG A 106 20.80 -1.74 16.81
CA ARG A 106 19.98 -2.94 17.02
C ARG A 106 20.65 -4.23 16.50
N GLY A 107 21.72 -4.11 15.70
CA GLY A 107 22.45 -5.24 15.13
C GLY A 107 21.75 -5.81 13.90
N ARG A 108 22.11 -7.05 13.56
CA ARG A 108 21.54 -7.77 12.42
C ARG A 108 20.15 -8.31 12.74
N ILE A 109 19.17 -7.97 11.92
CA ILE A 109 17.77 -8.37 12.05
C ILE A 109 17.41 -9.32 10.91
N ALA A 110 16.92 -10.52 11.23
CA ALA A 110 16.32 -11.39 10.23
C ALA A 110 14.96 -10.83 9.80
N LEU A 111 14.69 -10.73 8.49
CA LEU A 111 13.41 -10.18 8.02
C LEU A 111 12.22 -11.06 8.43
N ALA A 112 12.43 -12.37 8.61
CA ALA A 112 11.42 -13.27 9.16
C ALA A 112 10.94 -12.87 10.58
N ASP A 113 11.77 -12.16 11.34
CA ASP A 113 11.45 -11.66 12.67
C ASP A 113 10.93 -10.21 12.68
N ALA A 114 10.96 -9.52 11.54
CA ALA A 114 10.42 -8.18 11.41
C ALA A 114 8.87 -8.18 11.47
N PRO A 115 8.22 -7.07 11.86
CA PRO A 115 6.76 -6.94 11.79
C PRO A 115 6.21 -7.27 10.39
N LEU A 116 5.02 -7.85 10.33
CA LEU A 116 4.28 -8.03 9.08
C LEU A 116 3.24 -6.92 8.95
N VAL A 117 3.31 -6.18 7.86
CA VAL A 117 2.38 -5.12 7.49
C VAL A 117 1.54 -5.59 6.32
N VAL A 118 0.24 -5.74 6.54
CA VAL A 118 -0.73 -6.06 5.49
C VAL A 118 -1.45 -4.79 5.12
N VAL A 119 -1.26 -4.35 3.87
CA VAL A 119 -1.88 -3.16 3.31
C VAL A 119 -2.93 -3.59 2.30
N ARG A 120 -4.21 -3.39 2.64
CA ARG A 120 -5.33 -3.58 1.72
C ARG A 120 -5.65 -2.26 1.05
N THR A 121 -5.56 -2.21 -0.27
CA THR A 121 -5.63 -0.97 -1.04
C THR A 121 -6.75 -1.01 -2.07
N PRO A 122 -7.22 0.15 -2.56
CA PRO A 122 -7.95 0.21 -3.82
C PRO A 122 -7.11 -0.40 -4.95
N ARG A 123 -7.76 -0.79 -6.05
CA ARG A 123 -7.07 -1.33 -7.24
C ARG A 123 -6.08 -0.35 -7.86
N THR A 124 -6.30 0.95 -7.67
CA THR A 124 -5.41 2.02 -8.10
C THR A 124 -4.83 2.69 -6.86
N VAL A 125 -3.55 2.45 -6.57
CA VAL A 125 -2.83 2.99 -5.42
C VAL A 125 -1.37 3.18 -5.79
N ASP A 126 -0.76 4.26 -5.30
CA ASP A 126 0.68 4.48 -5.39
C ASP A 126 1.32 4.09 -4.05
N ILE A 127 2.29 3.18 -4.08
CA ILE A 127 2.99 2.70 -2.89
C ILE A 127 4.45 3.09 -3.00
N ASN A 128 4.88 3.95 -2.08
CA ASN A 128 6.22 4.48 -1.99
C ASN A 128 6.90 3.91 -0.74
N ALA A 129 8.07 3.32 -0.96
CA ALA A 129 8.98 2.86 0.08
C ALA A 129 10.22 3.76 0.01
N ASP A 130 10.33 4.72 0.92
CA ASP A 130 11.49 5.63 0.99
C ASP A 130 12.63 5.02 1.80
N ASP A 131 13.83 5.62 1.67
CA ASP A 131 15.06 5.36 2.43
C ASP A 131 14.84 4.54 3.72
N GLY A 132 15.15 3.26 3.63
CA GLY A 132 15.03 2.38 4.78
C GLY A 132 13.68 1.67 4.94
N ALA A 133 12.88 1.53 3.89
CA ALA A 133 11.76 0.60 3.87
C ALA A 133 12.17 -0.69 3.16
N PHE A 134 12.42 -1.75 3.94
CA PHE A 134 12.82 -3.05 3.40
C PHE A 134 11.75 -4.08 3.70
N GLY A 135 11.02 -4.46 2.66
CA GLY A 135 9.98 -5.47 2.69
C GLY A 135 9.97 -6.25 1.40
N SER A 136 9.91 -7.56 1.54
CA SER A 136 9.61 -8.51 0.49
C SER A 136 8.12 -8.39 0.12
N ILE A 137 7.82 -7.88 -1.08
CA ILE A 137 6.45 -7.66 -1.54
C ILE A 137 5.89 -8.97 -2.10
N GLY A 138 4.80 -9.47 -1.49
CA GLY A 138 4.07 -10.63 -2.01
C GLY A 138 3.49 -10.36 -3.40
N ARG A 139 3.54 -11.37 -4.28
CA ARG A 139 3.00 -11.32 -5.66
C ARG A 139 1.56 -10.79 -5.66
N GLY A 140 1.34 -9.59 -6.22
CA GLY A 140 0.02 -8.95 -6.29
C GLY A 140 0.06 -7.44 -6.56
N ALA A 141 1.17 -6.76 -6.30
CA ALA A 141 1.34 -5.36 -6.64
C ALA A 141 1.71 -5.19 -8.13
N SER A 142 0.82 -4.61 -8.91
CA SER A 142 1.13 -4.11 -10.25
C SER A 142 2.02 -2.86 -10.12
N SER A 143 3.28 -2.96 -10.59
CA SER A 143 4.25 -1.86 -10.71
C SER A 143 4.55 -1.10 -9.41
N ILE A 144 5.66 -1.43 -8.75
CA ILE A 144 6.23 -0.60 -7.68
C ILE A 144 7.64 -0.20 -8.09
N GLU A 145 7.86 1.10 -8.23
CA GLU A 145 9.19 1.68 -8.37
C GLU A 145 9.88 1.62 -7.00
N LEU A 146 10.76 0.64 -6.82
CA LEU A 146 11.62 0.56 -5.64
C LEU A 146 12.82 1.48 -5.86
N GLY A 147 12.75 2.69 -5.29
CA GLY A 147 13.92 3.55 -5.16
C GLY A 147 14.85 3.01 -4.08
N SER A 148 15.74 2.09 -4.41
CA SER A 148 16.89 1.77 -3.55
C SER A 148 17.88 2.93 -3.65
N GLY A 149 17.84 3.87 -2.70
CA GLY A 149 18.86 4.89 -2.51
C GLY A 149 20.20 4.22 -2.19
N GLY A 150 21.24 4.54 -2.96
CA GLY A 150 22.56 3.89 -2.95
C GLY A 150 23.49 4.28 -1.83
#